data_AF-A0A0C9WTW5-F1
#
_entry.id   AF-A0A0C9WTW5-F1
#
_cell.length_a   1.000
_cell.length_b   1.000
_cell.length_c   1.000
_cell.angle_alpha   90.00
_cell.angle_beta   90.00
_cell.angle_gamma   90.00
#
_symmetry.space_group_name_H-M   'P 1'
#
loop_
_entity.id
_entity.type
_entity.pdbx_description
1 polymer ?
#
loop_
_entity_poly.entity_id
_entity_poly.type
_entity_poly.pdbx_seq_one_letter_code
_entity_poly.pdbx_strand_id
1 'polypeptide(L)'
;LQPLGTNTEREIETQGMARALMDFDSQMGVEPEEADKLLSWVRGDGASHATTLRLQKHLCSIPDNHQSFRNRVSTPEIWHAKATMINSISANHYGPATSKDPSSLSRSSNAAGFKWPSNL
;
A
#
# COMPACT_ATOMS: atom_id res chain seq x y z
N LEU A 1 7.66 0.16 20.65
CA LEU A 1 6.68 0.13 19.55
C LEU A 1 5.68 -0.97 19.87
N GLN A 2 4.46 -0.59 20.23
CA GLN A 2 3.36 -1.53 20.47
C GLN A 2 2.57 -1.65 19.17
N PRO A 3 2.34 -2.87 18.64
CA PRO A 3 1.51 -3.04 17.45
C PRO A 3 0.06 -2.67 17.77
N LEU A 4 -0.60 -2.01 16.83
CA LEU A 4 -2.04 -1.78 16.89
C LEU A 4 -2.78 -3.11 16.65
N GLY A 5 -3.95 -3.25 17.26
CA GLY A 5 -4.86 -4.35 17.01
C GLY A 5 -5.41 -4.28 15.58
N THR A 6 -5.59 -5.45 14.97
CA THR A 6 -6.23 -5.58 13.66
C THR A 6 -7.72 -5.27 13.77
N ASN A 7 -8.30 -4.63 12.76
CA ASN A 7 -9.75 -4.51 12.60
C ASN A 7 -10.28 -5.41 11.48
N THR A 8 -11.59 -5.66 11.49
CA THR A 8 -12.30 -6.47 10.48
C THR A 8 -12.90 -5.62 9.37
N GLU A 9 -12.46 -4.37 9.24
CA GLU A 9 -13.00 -3.43 8.27
C GLU A 9 -12.55 -3.76 6.85
N ARG A 10 -13.43 -3.49 5.89
CA ARG A 10 -13.14 -3.75 4.47
C ARG A 10 -12.43 -2.53 3.88
N GLU A 11 -11.12 -2.45 4.08
CA GLU A 11 -10.32 -1.28 3.68
C GLU A 11 -10.39 -0.94 2.17
N ILE A 12 -10.80 -1.87 1.32
CA ILE A 12 -10.96 -1.65 -0.14
C ILE A 12 -12.17 -0.73 -0.44
N GLU A 13 -13.17 -0.74 0.44
CA GLU A 13 -14.36 0.11 0.33
C GLU A 13 -14.09 1.48 0.97
N THR A 14 -14.59 2.56 0.38
CA THR A 14 -14.37 3.92 0.92
C THR A 14 -14.84 4.05 2.37
N GLN A 15 -16.02 3.52 2.70
CA GLN A 15 -16.54 3.55 4.07
C GLN A 15 -15.77 2.63 5.01
N GLY A 16 -15.31 1.47 4.53
CA GLY A 16 -14.49 0.55 5.32
C GLY A 16 -13.14 1.15 5.66
N MET A 17 -12.49 1.82 4.70
CA MET A 17 -11.26 2.59 4.97
C MET A 17 -11.47 3.69 6.00
N ALA A 18 -12.58 4.44 5.92
CA ALA A 18 -12.89 5.48 6.90
C ALA A 18 -12.98 4.92 8.33
N ARG A 19 -13.72 3.80 8.50
CA ARG A 19 -13.85 3.13 9.79
C ARG A 19 -12.55 2.52 10.27
N ALA A 20 -11.75 1.94 9.37
CA ALA A 20 -10.44 1.38 9.70
C ALA A 20 -9.50 2.47 10.24
N LEU A 21 -9.45 3.64 9.60
CA LEU A 21 -8.61 4.75 10.06
C LEU A 21 -9.08 5.31 11.41
N MET A 22 -10.39 5.50 11.60
CA MET A 22 -10.95 5.97 12.87
C MET A 22 -10.71 4.97 14.02
N ASP A 23 -10.79 3.68 13.74
CA ASP A 23 -10.44 2.62 14.69
C ASP A 23 -8.96 2.73 15.10
N PHE A 24 -8.05 2.87 14.14
CA PHE A 24 -6.62 3.07 14.46
C PHE A 24 -6.35 4.36 15.22
N ASP A 25 -7.02 5.46 14.89
CA ASP A 25 -6.91 6.71 15.64
C ASP A 25 -7.34 6.52 17.11
N SER A 26 -8.46 5.82 17.34
CA SER A 26 -8.92 5.48 18.69
C SER A 26 -7.90 4.63 19.44
N GLN A 27 -7.30 3.64 18.80
CA GLN A 27 -6.25 2.81 19.41
C GLN A 27 -4.98 3.60 19.74
N MET A 28 -4.67 4.64 18.95
CA MET A 28 -3.54 5.55 19.20
C MET A 28 -3.87 6.65 20.22
N GLY A 29 -5.14 6.79 20.62
CA GLY A 29 -5.60 7.90 21.46
C GLY A 29 -5.56 9.25 20.76
N VAL A 30 -5.69 9.26 19.42
CA VAL A 30 -5.75 10.48 18.62
C VAL A 30 -7.16 11.04 18.70
N GLU A 31 -7.28 12.22 19.33
CA GLU A 31 -8.55 12.92 19.45
C GLU A 31 -8.84 13.80 18.20
N PRO A 32 -10.11 14.09 17.89
CA PRO A 32 -10.46 14.88 16.70
C PRO A 32 -9.78 16.24 16.59
N GLU A 33 -9.55 16.91 17.73
CA GLU A 33 -8.89 18.22 17.82
C GLU A 33 -7.43 18.21 17.36
N GLU A 34 -6.79 17.04 17.36
CA GLU A 34 -5.42 16.88 16.87
C GLU A 34 -5.36 16.95 15.34
N ALA A 35 -6.47 16.68 14.64
CA ALA A 35 -6.52 16.74 13.19
C ALA A 35 -6.32 18.16 12.62
N ASP A 36 -6.58 19.19 13.42
CA ASP A 36 -6.34 20.59 13.05
C ASP A 36 -4.90 21.05 13.34
N LYS A 37 -4.17 20.32 14.19
CA LYS A 37 -2.82 20.66 14.65
C LYS A 37 -1.75 19.83 13.93
N LEU A 38 -2.07 18.59 13.56
CA LEU A 38 -1.11 17.59 13.13
C LEU A 38 -1.50 16.94 11.82
N LEU A 39 -0.48 16.69 10.99
CA LEU A 39 -0.59 15.76 9.88
C LEU A 39 -0.34 14.34 10.39
N SER A 40 -1.21 13.41 10.00
CA SER A 40 -1.02 11.98 10.29
C SER A 40 -0.63 11.23 9.03
N TRP A 41 0.38 10.38 9.16
CA TRP A 41 0.94 9.65 8.04
C TRP A 41 0.37 8.23 7.99
N VAL A 42 -0.45 7.97 6.98
CA VAL A 42 -1.02 6.65 6.69
C VAL A 42 -0.14 5.97 5.64
N ARG A 43 0.36 4.78 5.95
CA ARG A 43 1.16 3.98 5.03
C ARG A 43 0.57 2.58 4.92
N GLY A 44 0.77 1.96 3.77
CA GLY A 44 0.26 0.62 3.53
C GLY A 44 0.61 0.14 2.13
N ASP A 45 -0.19 -0.80 1.64
CA ASP A 45 -0.04 -1.30 0.28
C ASP A 45 -0.60 -0.30 -0.76
N GLY A 46 -0.56 -0.70 -2.04
CA GLY A 46 -1.11 0.13 -3.11
C GLY A 46 -2.62 0.33 -3.02
N ALA A 47 -3.36 -0.64 -2.49
CA ALA A 47 -4.81 -0.57 -2.33
C ALA A 47 -5.21 0.34 -1.16
N SER A 48 -4.54 0.25 -0.02
CA SER A 48 -4.74 1.14 1.12
C SER A 48 -4.41 2.59 0.74
N HIS A 49 -3.31 2.81 0.01
CA HIS A 49 -2.94 4.13 -0.51
C HIS A 49 -4.02 4.70 -1.44
N ALA A 50 -4.42 3.93 -2.46
CA ALA A 50 -5.43 4.37 -3.42
C ALA A 50 -6.79 4.65 -2.75
N THR A 51 -7.18 3.83 -1.77
CA THR A 51 -8.47 3.99 -1.10
C THR A 51 -8.45 5.16 -0.12
N THR A 52 -7.33 5.45 0.54
CA THR A 52 -7.15 6.67 1.35
C THR A 52 -7.32 7.93 0.50
N LEU A 53 -6.70 7.99 -0.68
CA LEU A 53 -6.88 9.13 -1.59
C LEU A 53 -8.32 9.25 -2.11
N ARG A 54 -8.98 8.11 -2.40
CA ARG A 54 -10.40 8.08 -2.80
C ARG A 54 -11.30 8.61 -1.70
N LEU A 55 -11.02 8.23 -0.45
CA LEU A 55 -11.73 8.67 0.75
C LEU A 55 -11.65 10.19 0.90
N GLN A 56 -10.44 10.75 0.87
CA GLN A 56 -10.22 12.20 0.94
C GLN A 56 -10.97 12.95 -0.17
N LYS A 57 -11.00 12.40 -1.39
CA LYS A 57 -11.75 12.98 -2.50
C LYS A 57 -13.26 12.95 -2.29
N HIS A 58 -13.81 11.87 -1.71
CA HIS A 58 -15.25 11.74 -1.48
C HIS A 58 -15.74 12.61 -0.32
N LEU A 59 -14.92 12.77 0.72
CA LEU A 59 -15.28 13.47 1.95
C LEU A 59 -14.76 14.91 1.99
N CYS A 60 -14.20 15.41 0.88
CA CYS A 60 -13.60 16.74 0.83
C CYS A 60 -14.59 17.88 1.10
N SER A 61 -15.90 17.66 0.98
CA SER A 61 -16.92 18.66 1.28
C SER A 61 -17.21 18.81 2.78
N ILE A 62 -16.81 17.84 3.61
CA ILE A 62 -17.00 17.90 5.07
C ILE A 62 -16.04 18.94 5.64
N PRO A 63 -16.49 19.99 6.34
CA PRO A 63 -15.62 21.07 6.82
C PRO A 63 -14.52 20.60 7.77
N ASP A 64 -14.84 19.63 8.63
CA ASP A 64 -13.97 19.08 9.67
C ASP A 64 -12.80 18.25 9.10
N ASN A 65 -11.58 18.49 9.57
CA ASN A 65 -10.37 17.81 9.08
C ASN A 65 -10.30 16.34 9.51
N HIS A 66 -10.83 16.01 10.69
CA HIS A 66 -10.83 14.65 11.21
C HIS A 66 -11.74 13.73 10.38
N GLN A 67 -12.97 14.15 10.13
CA GLN A 67 -13.97 13.40 9.34
C GLN A 67 -13.72 13.45 7.83
N SER A 68 -13.10 14.52 7.32
CA SER A 68 -12.71 14.61 5.91
C SER A 68 -11.37 13.94 5.59
N PHE A 69 -10.62 13.54 6.63
CA PHE A 69 -9.28 12.96 6.53
C PHE A 69 -8.28 13.84 5.78
N ARG A 70 -8.52 15.16 5.67
CA ARG A 70 -7.64 16.10 4.95
C ARG A 70 -6.27 16.24 5.59
N ASN A 71 -6.16 16.00 6.89
CA ASN A 71 -4.90 16.04 7.62
C ASN A 71 -4.03 14.79 7.39
N ARG A 72 -4.46 13.85 6.52
CA ARG A 72 -3.74 12.60 6.27
C ARG A 72 -2.83 12.69 5.06
N VAL A 73 -1.58 12.31 5.25
CA VAL A 73 -0.63 12.07 4.17
C VAL A 73 -0.58 10.57 3.92
N SER A 74 -0.84 10.16 2.68
CA SER A 74 -0.80 8.75 2.30
C SER A 74 0.41 8.46 1.42
N THR A 75 1.18 7.43 1.75
CA THR A 75 2.25 6.92 0.88
C THR A 75 2.27 5.39 0.87
N PRO A 76 2.58 4.75 -0.27
CA PRO A 76 2.88 3.32 -0.28
C PRO A 76 4.08 3.02 0.61
N GLU A 77 4.03 1.92 1.35
CA GLU A 77 5.18 1.40 2.08
C GLU A 77 6.27 0.96 1.09
N ILE A 78 7.53 1.28 1.42
CA ILE A 78 8.68 1.07 0.52
C ILE A 78 8.81 -0.40 0.12
N TRP A 79 8.53 -1.32 1.04
CA TRP A 79 8.63 -2.75 0.78
C TRP A 79 7.54 -3.23 -0.20
N HIS A 80 6.32 -2.68 -0.15
CA HIS A 80 5.29 -2.94 -1.15
C HIS A 80 5.69 -2.39 -2.51
N ALA A 81 6.17 -1.14 -2.58
CA ALA A 81 6.63 -0.55 -3.84
C ALA A 81 7.79 -1.36 -4.46
N LYS A 82 8.74 -1.80 -3.63
CA LYS A 82 9.85 -2.66 -4.05
C LYS A 82 9.37 -4.02 -4.55
N ALA A 83 8.44 -4.67 -3.85
CA ALA A 83 7.88 -5.96 -4.26
C ALA A 83 7.17 -5.83 -5.62
N THR A 84 6.33 -4.80 -5.80
CA THR A 84 5.67 -4.51 -7.08
C THR A 84 6.69 -4.30 -8.19
N MET A 85 7.74 -3.52 -7.95
CA MET A 85 8.78 -3.28 -8.96
C MET A 85 9.53 -4.56 -9.35
N ILE A 86 9.91 -5.41 -8.38
CA ILE A 86 10.58 -6.69 -8.63
C ILE A 86 9.68 -7.61 -9.45
N ASN A 87 8.40 -7.70 -9.10
CA ASN A 87 7.43 -8.52 -9.82
C ASN A 87 7.24 -8.01 -11.25
N SER A 88 7.10 -6.70 -11.45
CA SER A 88 6.98 -6.10 -12.78
C SER A 88 8.23 -6.33 -13.63
N ILE A 89 9.44 -6.16 -13.07
CA ILE A 89 10.68 -6.42 -13.79
C ILE A 89 10.78 -7.90 -14.16
N SER A 90 10.45 -8.80 -13.23
CA SER A 90 10.47 -10.23 -13.48
C SER A 90 9.49 -10.58 -14.61
N ALA A 91 8.24 -10.15 -14.54
CA ALA A 91 7.24 -10.42 -15.58
C ALA A 91 7.65 -9.91 -16.97
N ASN A 92 8.26 -8.73 -17.07
CA ASN A 92 8.62 -8.13 -18.36
C ASN A 92 9.97 -8.61 -18.92
N HIS A 93 10.90 -9.02 -18.06
CA HIS A 93 12.30 -9.28 -18.46
C HIS A 93 12.78 -10.70 -18.13
N TYR A 94 11.90 -11.60 -17.65
CA TYR A 94 12.32 -12.99 -17.42
C TYR A 94 12.79 -13.65 -18.71
N GLY A 95 11.98 -13.54 -19.76
CA GLY A 95 12.23 -14.19 -21.04
C GLY A 95 11.98 -15.70 -21.03
N PRO A 96 11.96 -16.33 -22.21
CA PRO A 96 11.66 -17.76 -22.36
C PRO A 96 12.79 -18.66 -21.85
N ALA A 97 12.47 -19.92 -21.52
CA ALA A 97 13.45 -20.86 -20.93
C ALA A 97 14.67 -21.13 -21.81
N THR A 98 14.51 -21.05 -23.13
CA THR A 98 15.56 -21.24 -24.12
C THR A 98 16.21 -19.92 -24.57
N SER A 99 15.99 -18.82 -23.83
CA SER A 99 16.55 -17.52 -24.18
C SER A 99 18.07 -17.60 -24.33
N LYS A 100 18.56 -17.12 -25.48
CA LYS A 100 19.99 -16.95 -25.76
C LYS A 100 20.47 -15.53 -25.44
N ASP A 101 19.56 -14.63 -25.10
CA ASP A 101 19.87 -13.25 -24.74
C ASP A 101 20.52 -13.22 -23.35
N PRO A 102 21.79 -12.78 -23.22
CA PRO A 102 22.48 -12.71 -21.93
C PRO A 102 21.87 -11.70 -20.96
N SER A 103 21.05 -10.76 -21.44
CA SER A 103 20.33 -9.79 -20.60
C SER A 103 19.02 -10.33 -20.00
N SER A 104 18.54 -11.49 -20.47
CA SER A 104 17.32 -12.11 -19.94
C SER A 104 17.54 -12.76 -18.56
N LEU A 105 16.59 -12.55 -17.63
CA LEU A 105 16.74 -13.12 -16.27
C LEU A 105 16.69 -14.65 -16.28
N SER A 106 15.97 -15.27 -17.22
CA SER A 106 15.92 -16.72 -17.44
C SER A 106 17.31 -17.31 -17.72
N ARG A 107 18.16 -16.61 -18.49
CA ARG A 107 19.53 -17.07 -18.77
C ARG A 107 20.37 -17.11 -17.50
N SER A 108 20.32 -16.04 -16.70
CA SER A 108 21.02 -15.95 -15.41
C SER A 108 20.48 -16.96 -14.40
N SER A 109 19.17 -17.13 -14.33
CA SER A 109 18.48 -18.09 -13.45
C SER A 109 18.90 -19.53 -13.75
N ASN A 110 18.91 -19.90 -15.04
CA ASN A 110 19.33 -21.24 -15.47
C ASN A 110 20.82 -21.49 -15.16
N ALA A 111 21.69 -20.49 -15.38
CA ALA A 111 23.11 -20.60 -15.05
C ALA A 111 23.36 -20.78 -13.55
N ALA A 112 22.53 -20.17 -12.69
CA ALA A 112 22.58 -20.31 -11.23
C ALA A 112 21.87 -21.57 -10.70
N GLY A 113 21.20 -22.35 -11.56
CA GLY A 113 20.45 -23.55 -11.15
C GLY A 113 19.15 -23.24 -10.39
N PHE A 114 18.60 -22.04 -10.55
CA PHE A 114 17.32 -21.69 -9.93
C PHE A 114 16.14 -22.34 -10.65
N LYS A 115 15.08 -22.65 -9.89
CA LYS A 115 13.85 -23.21 -10.45
C LYS A 115 13.12 -22.17 -11.30
N TRP A 116 12.46 -22.66 -12.35
CA TRP A 116 11.58 -21.84 -13.16
C TRP A 116 10.38 -21.34 -12.35
N PRO A 117 10.09 -20.03 -12.33
CA PRO A 117 8.91 -19.49 -11.69
C PRO A 117 7.65 -20.01 -12.37
N SER A 118 6.75 -20.64 -11.62
CA SER A 118 5.53 -21.26 -12.17
C SER A 118 4.43 -20.27 -12.57
N ASN A 119 4.60 -18.99 -12.23
CA ASN A 119 3.61 -17.92 -12.37
C ASN A 119 4.10 -16.76 -13.25
N LEU A 120 5.14 -16.99 -14.06
CA LEU A 120 5.63 -16.06 -15.09
C LEU A 120 5.31 -16.59 -16.49
#